data_AF-A0A2W4NVH4-F1
#
_entry.id   AF-A0A2W4NVH4-F1
#
_cell.length_a   1.000
_cell.length_b   1.000
_cell.length_c   1.000
_cell.angle_alpha   90.00
_cell.angle_beta   90.00
_cell.angle_gamma   90.00
#
_symmetry.space_group_name_H-M   'P 1'
#
loop_
_entity.id
_entity.type
_entity.pdbx_description
1 polymer ?
#
loop_
_entity_poly.entity_id
_entity_poly.type
_entity_poly.pdbx_seq_one_letter_code
_entity_poly.pdbx_strand_id
1 'polypeptide(L)'
;MPAAAWALGTRHSAAGSHRRRCPMNAAAFRHFYDYHFAENRKLWDRYITKLSYEQFTQPAAYSRGSVRDQILHLMNTDEGWFSELRGAAPVELPPAGNGDDRDRIRAHWDGVERRMREYLAALRDDMLFSTPIEEPEEDRGLVVWQVLLHVANHGTDHRAQLLRQLSDLGVKTKSQDYIFFVFESAAQEKQATKDELVAWLRGGQRRWEALLDQIGPARMEQPGVNGDWSMRDIVAHLTGWERRVVASLQAALRGEPEPPPPWPAHLEAEDDINAWIYEANRDRSAREVLADARSIFQQLLATVESLPDGARIVRIGPTFYHVWVGEERFPAGELFNHFRDDHEADVRAWLARAERE
;
A
#
# COMPACT_ATOMS: atom_id res chain seq x y z
N MET A 1 27.19 -10.59 25.48
CA MET A 1 28.36 -9.73 25.22
C MET A 1 29.42 -10.61 24.57
N PRO A 2 30.11 -10.19 23.48
CA PRO A 2 30.36 -8.81 23.03
C PRO A 2 29.47 -8.45 21.81
N ALA A 3 28.85 -7.28 21.65
CA ALA A 3 29.36 -5.90 21.63
C ALA A 3 30.32 -5.61 20.46
N ALA A 4 29.74 -5.33 19.28
CA ALA A 4 30.43 -4.68 18.18
C ALA A 4 29.87 -3.25 18.04
N ALA A 5 30.71 -2.30 18.43
CA ALA A 5 30.46 -0.87 18.39
C ALA A 5 30.55 -0.34 16.95
N TRP A 6 29.56 0.44 16.52
CA TRP A 6 29.67 1.28 15.32
C TRP A 6 29.99 2.71 15.77
N ALA A 7 31.22 3.13 15.52
CA ALA A 7 31.65 4.52 15.67
C ALA A 7 31.10 5.35 14.51
N LEU A 8 30.16 6.26 14.78
CA LEU A 8 29.72 7.26 13.83
C LEU A 8 30.68 8.45 13.87
N GLY A 9 31.50 8.58 12.83
CA GLY A 9 32.31 9.76 12.57
C GLY A 9 31.43 10.95 12.20
N THR A 10 31.61 12.06 12.91
CA THR A 10 30.97 13.35 12.65
C THR A 10 31.58 14.01 11.41
N ARG A 11 30.76 14.28 10.40
CA ARG A 11 31.04 15.30 9.39
C ARG A 11 29.94 16.35 9.44
N HIS A 12 30.32 17.55 9.87
CA HIS A 12 29.50 18.76 9.75
C HIS A 12 29.40 19.14 8.26
N SER A 13 28.18 19.28 7.76
CA SER A 13 27.88 19.99 6.52
C SER A 13 26.70 20.93 6.76
N ALA A 14 26.78 22.10 6.16
CA ALA A 14 26.11 23.34 6.51
C ALA A 14 24.59 23.33 6.27
N ALA A 15 23.93 24.21 7.04
CA ALA A 15 22.49 24.40 7.10
C ALA A 15 21.86 24.80 5.76
N GLY A 16 21.04 23.91 5.20
CA GLY A 16 19.88 24.28 4.38
C GLY A 16 18.63 24.13 5.24
N SER A 17 17.75 25.12 5.27
CA SER A 17 16.48 25.08 6.01
C SER A 17 15.50 24.09 5.39
N HIS A 18 15.77 22.79 5.56
CA HIS A 18 14.74 21.77 5.41
C HIS A 18 13.89 21.88 6.66
N ARG A 19 12.65 22.36 6.54
CA ARG A 19 11.63 22.06 7.54
C ARG A 19 11.60 20.54 7.65
N ARG A 20 12.24 19.98 8.68
CA ARG A 20 12.11 18.57 9.02
C ARG A 20 10.62 18.33 9.17
N ARG A 21 10.02 17.58 8.24
CA ARG A 21 8.63 17.11 8.41
C ARG A 21 8.57 16.43 9.77
N CYS A 22 7.69 16.89 10.65
CA CYS A 22 7.50 16.22 11.92
C CYS A 22 7.04 14.79 11.60
N PRO A 23 7.75 13.75 12.09
CA PRO A 23 7.38 12.36 11.78
C PRO A 23 5.98 12.01 12.33
N MET A 24 5.50 12.76 13.34
CA MET A 24 4.12 12.71 13.83
C MET A 24 3.28 13.78 13.16
N ASN A 25 2.40 13.36 12.26
CA ASN A 25 1.43 14.21 11.57
C ASN A 25 0.05 13.52 11.53
N ALA A 26 -0.98 14.29 11.20
CA ALA A 26 -2.36 13.79 11.24
C ALA A 26 -2.58 12.63 10.24
N ALA A 27 -1.87 12.60 9.11
CA ALA A 27 -1.98 11.50 8.16
C ALA A 27 -1.40 10.18 8.72
N ALA A 28 -0.30 10.24 9.49
CA ALA A 28 0.27 9.07 10.14
C ALA A 28 -0.71 8.48 11.18
N PHE A 29 -1.36 9.34 11.98
CA PHE A 29 -2.38 8.87 12.93
C PHE A 29 -3.60 8.28 12.20
N ARG A 30 -4.11 8.91 11.13
CA ARG A 30 -5.19 8.32 10.33
C ARG A 30 -4.83 6.91 9.84
N HIS A 31 -3.62 6.72 9.32
CA HIS A 31 -3.16 5.42 8.86
C HIS A 31 -3.06 4.38 10.00
N PHE A 32 -2.56 4.79 11.16
CA PHE A 32 -2.48 3.90 12.33
C PHE A 32 -3.87 3.51 12.86
N TYR A 33 -4.84 4.41 12.77
CA TYR A 33 -6.22 4.10 13.12
C TYR A 33 -6.94 3.25 12.07
N ASP A 34 -6.61 3.37 10.78
CA ASP A 34 -7.11 2.43 9.78
C ASP A 34 -6.69 1.00 10.11
N TYR A 35 -5.46 0.80 10.59
CA TYR A 35 -5.01 -0.47 11.17
C TYR A 35 -5.86 -0.89 12.38
N HIS A 36 -6.05 -0.01 13.37
CA HIS A 36 -6.87 -0.29 14.56
C HIS A 36 -8.28 -0.74 14.20
N PHE A 37 -8.93 -0.02 13.28
CA PHE A 37 -10.27 -0.36 12.81
C PHE A 37 -10.30 -1.66 12.01
N ALA A 38 -9.32 -1.89 11.14
CA ALA A 38 -9.22 -3.13 10.37
C ALA A 38 -9.08 -4.35 11.28
N GLU A 39 -8.23 -4.28 12.31
CA GLU A 39 -8.06 -5.39 13.25
C GLU A 39 -9.28 -5.58 14.17
N ASN A 40 -9.96 -4.51 14.59
CA ASN A 40 -11.24 -4.61 15.31
C ASN A 40 -12.31 -5.33 14.48
N ARG A 41 -12.42 -5.00 13.18
CA ARG A 41 -13.34 -5.65 12.25
C ARG A 41 -12.99 -7.11 12.03
N LYS A 42 -11.72 -7.40 11.73
CA LYS A 42 -11.23 -8.78 11.57
C LYS A 42 -11.48 -9.62 12.81
N LEU A 43 -11.21 -9.08 14.00
CA LEU A 43 -11.48 -9.75 15.26
C LEU A 43 -12.95 -10.18 15.34
N TRP A 44 -13.86 -9.23 15.12
CA TRP A 44 -15.30 -9.45 15.18
C TRP A 44 -15.76 -10.50 14.15
N ASP A 45 -15.47 -10.26 12.88
CA ASP A 45 -16.01 -11.03 11.76
C ASP A 45 -15.41 -12.43 11.67
N ARG A 46 -14.12 -12.58 12.00
CA ARG A 46 -13.42 -13.87 11.86
C ARG A 46 -13.66 -14.79 13.04
N TYR A 47 -13.81 -14.25 14.25
CA TYR A 47 -13.80 -15.02 15.50
C TYR A 47 -15.07 -14.85 16.32
N ILE A 48 -15.47 -13.62 16.66
CA ILE A 48 -16.54 -13.36 17.65
C ILE A 48 -17.92 -13.86 17.16
N THR A 49 -18.21 -13.68 15.88
CA THR A 49 -19.46 -14.14 15.24
C THR A 49 -19.59 -15.67 15.21
N LYS A 50 -18.50 -16.41 15.42
CA LYS A 50 -18.48 -17.89 15.34
C LYS A 50 -18.52 -18.58 16.70
N LEU A 51 -18.31 -17.84 17.79
CA LEU A 51 -18.41 -18.40 19.13
C LEU A 51 -19.88 -18.74 19.44
N SER A 52 -20.11 -19.78 20.24
CA SER A 52 -21.41 -19.92 20.91
C SER A 52 -21.62 -18.77 21.90
N TYR A 53 -22.87 -18.50 22.29
CA TYR A 53 -23.13 -17.50 23.32
C TYR A 53 -22.46 -17.87 24.66
N GLU A 54 -22.48 -19.14 25.02
CA GLU A 54 -21.81 -19.66 26.22
C GLU A 54 -20.30 -19.35 26.21
N GLN A 55 -19.60 -19.64 25.11
CA GLN A 55 -18.17 -19.33 24.96
C GLN A 55 -17.88 -17.82 25.03
N PHE A 56 -18.77 -17.01 24.45
CA PHE A 56 -18.62 -15.55 24.43
C PHE A 56 -18.74 -14.93 25.83
N THR A 57 -19.61 -15.49 26.68
CA THR A 57 -19.80 -15.05 28.07
C THR A 57 -19.03 -15.89 29.09
N GLN A 58 -18.22 -16.86 28.65
CA GLN A 58 -17.53 -17.78 29.54
C GLN A 58 -16.57 -17.00 30.48
N PRO A 59 -16.65 -17.22 31.81
CA PRO A 59 -15.72 -16.59 32.74
C PRO A 59 -14.28 -17.03 32.50
N ALA A 60 -13.35 -16.06 32.51
CA ALA A 60 -11.92 -16.30 32.60
C ALA A 60 -11.33 -15.47 33.75
N ALA A 61 -10.27 -15.98 34.37
CA ALA A 61 -9.66 -15.35 35.55
C ALA A 61 -8.75 -14.16 35.23
N TYR A 62 -8.45 -13.92 33.95
CA TYR A 62 -7.46 -12.95 33.51
C TYR A 62 -8.11 -11.68 32.92
N SER A 63 -7.52 -10.53 33.21
CA SER A 63 -7.89 -9.22 32.66
C SER A 63 -9.38 -8.87 32.88
N ARG A 64 -10.22 -8.83 31.83
CA ARG A 64 -11.62 -8.35 31.90
C ARG A 64 -12.68 -9.43 32.12
N GLY A 65 -12.29 -10.67 32.39
CA GLY A 65 -13.26 -11.74 32.70
C GLY A 65 -13.66 -12.55 31.47
N SER A 66 -14.61 -12.07 30.66
CA SER A 66 -15.09 -12.81 29.48
C SER A 66 -14.63 -12.20 28.15
N VAL A 67 -14.76 -12.94 27.05
CA VAL A 67 -14.54 -12.40 25.69
C VAL A 67 -15.47 -11.20 25.44
N ARG A 68 -16.73 -11.32 25.85
CA ARG A 68 -17.71 -10.23 25.79
C ARG A 68 -17.23 -8.99 26.55
N ASP A 69 -16.78 -9.14 27.79
CA ASP A 69 -16.38 -8.01 28.63
C ASP A 69 -15.07 -7.36 28.16
N GLN A 70 -14.15 -8.13 27.59
CA GLN A 70 -12.96 -7.60 26.90
C GLN A 70 -13.34 -6.74 25.70
N ILE A 71 -14.33 -7.13 24.89
CA ILE A 71 -14.81 -6.31 23.77
C ILE A 71 -15.46 -5.03 24.28
N LEU A 72 -16.32 -5.13 25.29
CA LEU A 72 -16.94 -3.94 25.89
C LEU A 72 -15.89 -2.98 26.46
N HIS A 73 -14.85 -3.50 27.13
CA HIS A 73 -13.74 -2.69 27.62
C HIS A 73 -13.02 -1.97 26.48
N LEU A 74 -12.68 -2.69 25.40
CA LEU A 74 -12.03 -2.10 24.23
C LEU A 74 -12.86 -0.96 23.62
N MET A 75 -14.17 -1.18 23.47
CA MET A 75 -15.13 -0.19 22.95
C MET A 75 -15.26 1.03 23.88
N ASN A 76 -15.34 0.81 25.18
CA ASN A 76 -15.50 1.87 26.16
C ASN A 76 -14.25 2.74 26.26
N THR A 77 -13.05 2.15 26.15
CA THR A 77 -11.80 2.93 26.08
C THR A 77 -11.75 3.77 24.81
N ASP A 78 -12.13 3.21 23.66
CA ASP A 78 -12.21 3.95 22.39
C ASP A 78 -13.18 5.14 22.51
N GLU A 79 -14.41 4.92 22.99
CA GLU A 79 -15.43 5.97 23.14
C GLU A 79 -15.03 7.01 24.20
N GLY A 80 -14.52 6.59 25.36
CA GLY A 80 -14.17 7.49 26.45
C GLY A 80 -13.14 8.52 26.03
N TRP A 81 -11.96 8.07 25.58
CA TRP A 81 -10.89 8.97 25.17
C TRP A 81 -11.28 9.87 23.99
N PHE A 82 -12.01 9.34 22.99
CA PHE A 82 -12.46 10.18 21.88
C PHE A 82 -13.57 11.15 22.28
N SER A 83 -14.32 10.89 23.34
CA SER A 83 -15.31 11.82 23.87
C SER A 83 -14.64 12.98 24.60
N GLU A 84 -13.61 12.69 25.40
CA GLU A 84 -12.76 13.72 26.01
C GLU A 84 -12.06 14.59 24.96
N LEU A 85 -11.47 14.00 23.92
CA LEU A 85 -10.87 14.75 22.81
C LEU A 85 -11.88 15.64 22.06
N ARG A 86 -13.17 15.31 22.11
CA ARG A 86 -14.25 16.09 21.50
C ARG A 86 -14.90 17.10 22.45
N GLY A 87 -14.55 17.08 23.74
CA GLY A 87 -15.25 17.84 24.79
C GLY A 87 -16.73 17.45 24.90
N ALA A 88 -17.04 16.16 24.74
CA ALA A 88 -18.40 15.63 24.75
C ALA A 88 -18.53 14.49 25.77
N ALA A 89 -19.75 14.27 26.28
CA ALA A 89 -20.02 13.11 27.11
C ALA A 89 -19.95 11.81 26.29
N PRO A 90 -19.42 10.71 26.85
CA PRO A 90 -19.38 9.43 26.17
C PRO A 90 -20.80 8.87 25.96
N VAL A 91 -21.02 8.25 24.81
CA VAL A 91 -22.27 7.51 24.57
C VAL A 91 -22.17 6.13 25.20
N GLU A 92 -23.00 5.86 26.19
CA GLU A 92 -23.02 4.56 26.87
C GLU A 92 -23.78 3.50 26.08
N LEU A 93 -23.30 2.25 26.13
CA LEU A 93 -24.07 1.11 25.68
C LEU A 93 -25.15 0.81 26.74
N PRO A 94 -26.45 0.76 26.37
CA PRO A 94 -27.49 0.45 27.34
C PRO A 94 -27.28 -0.95 27.96
N PRO A 95 -27.71 -1.17 29.22
CA PRO A 95 -27.52 -2.44 29.92
C PRO A 95 -27.95 -3.64 29.09
N ALA A 96 -27.24 -4.76 29.28
CA ALA A 96 -27.56 -6.02 28.62
C ALA A 96 -28.98 -6.47 29.00
N GLY A 97 -29.70 -7.00 28.01
CA GLY A 97 -30.94 -7.72 28.27
C GLY A 97 -30.66 -9.19 28.61
N ASN A 98 -31.71 -10.00 28.68
CA ASN A 98 -31.55 -11.45 28.74
C ASN A 98 -31.27 -11.99 27.34
N GLY A 99 -30.07 -12.56 27.12
CA GLY A 99 -29.72 -13.26 25.89
C GLY A 99 -28.52 -12.68 25.14
N ASP A 100 -28.28 -13.20 23.94
CA ASP A 100 -27.16 -12.81 23.08
C ASP A 100 -27.30 -11.37 22.59
N ASP A 101 -26.34 -10.53 22.94
CA ASP A 101 -26.35 -9.09 22.67
C ASP A 101 -25.31 -8.64 21.64
N ARG A 102 -24.71 -9.60 20.90
CA ARG A 102 -23.71 -9.29 19.86
C ARG A 102 -24.17 -8.24 18.86
N ASP A 103 -25.41 -8.31 18.38
CA ASP A 103 -25.94 -7.34 17.41
C ASP A 103 -25.98 -5.92 17.98
N ARG A 104 -26.38 -5.79 19.25
CA ARG A 104 -26.39 -4.50 19.96
C ARG A 104 -24.97 -3.99 20.19
N ILE A 105 -24.06 -4.86 20.61
CA ILE A 105 -22.64 -4.55 20.80
C ILE A 105 -22.04 -4.07 19.47
N ARG A 106 -22.26 -4.79 18.37
CA ARG A 106 -21.75 -4.42 17.04
C ARG A 106 -22.29 -3.07 16.57
N ALA A 107 -23.60 -2.86 16.67
CA ALA A 107 -24.23 -1.61 16.27
C ALA A 107 -23.71 -0.42 17.09
N HIS A 108 -23.50 -0.60 18.38
CA HIS A 108 -22.89 0.43 19.23
C HIS A 108 -21.42 0.69 18.83
N TRP A 109 -20.63 -0.35 18.63
CA TRP A 109 -19.22 -0.22 18.23
C TRP A 109 -19.08 0.45 16.87
N ASP A 110 -20.02 0.23 15.93
CA ASP A 110 -20.09 0.95 14.66
C ASP A 110 -20.33 2.45 14.86
N GLY A 111 -21.14 2.81 15.85
CA GLY A 111 -21.33 4.20 16.27
C GLY A 111 -20.06 4.83 16.84
N VAL A 112 -19.33 4.10 17.70
CA VAL A 112 -18.04 4.53 18.27
C VAL A 112 -17.03 4.75 17.14
N GLU A 113 -16.84 3.76 16.26
CA GLU A 113 -15.93 3.85 15.13
C GLU A 113 -16.26 5.05 14.22
N ARG A 114 -17.54 5.28 13.92
CA ARG A 114 -17.97 6.44 13.12
C ARG A 114 -17.53 7.77 13.74
N ARG A 115 -17.76 7.97 15.06
CA ARG A 115 -17.37 9.19 15.78
C ARG A 115 -15.85 9.36 15.82
N MET A 116 -15.10 8.27 15.99
CA MET A 116 -13.64 8.30 15.92
C MET A 116 -13.14 8.71 14.54
N ARG A 117 -13.74 8.15 13.48
CA ARG A 117 -13.41 8.51 12.09
C ARG A 117 -13.73 9.96 11.78
N GLU A 118 -14.85 10.50 12.28
CA GLU A 118 -15.20 11.92 12.16
C GLU A 118 -14.14 12.82 12.81
N TYR A 119 -13.70 12.50 14.03
CA TYR A 119 -12.61 13.24 14.70
C TYR A 119 -11.30 13.16 13.91
N LEU A 120 -10.88 11.96 13.50
CA LEU A 120 -9.66 11.74 12.73
C LEU A 120 -9.71 12.42 11.36
N ALA A 121 -10.87 12.52 10.72
CA ALA A 121 -11.04 13.26 9.47
C ALA A 121 -10.75 14.75 9.67
N ALA A 122 -11.23 15.35 10.76
CA ALA A 122 -11.00 16.76 11.11
C ALA A 122 -9.61 17.06 11.70
N LEU A 123 -8.83 16.05 12.08
CA LEU A 123 -7.53 16.19 12.71
C LEU A 123 -6.53 16.95 11.84
N ARG A 124 -5.88 17.97 12.40
CA ARG A 124 -4.81 18.73 11.73
C ARG A 124 -3.50 18.61 12.50
N ASP A 125 -2.38 18.85 11.82
CA ASP A 125 -1.04 18.73 12.42
C ASP A 125 -0.86 19.66 13.63
N ASP A 126 -1.46 20.85 13.62
CA ASP A 126 -1.43 21.80 14.74
C ASP A 126 -2.17 21.28 15.99
N MET A 127 -3.24 20.50 15.81
CA MET A 127 -4.04 19.98 16.93
C MET A 127 -3.29 18.94 17.75
N LEU A 128 -2.33 18.23 17.16
CA LEU A 128 -1.61 17.12 17.80
C LEU A 128 -0.94 17.52 19.12
N PHE A 129 -0.59 18.79 19.27
CA PHE A 129 0.12 19.33 20.44
C PHE A 129 -0.78 20.14 21.38
N SER A 130 -2.09 20.18 21.13
CA SER A 130 -3.07 20.78 22.04
C SER A 130 -3.42 19.83 23.18
N THR A 131 -3.89 20.38 24.30
CA THR A 131 -4.35 19.66 25.50
C THR A 131 -5.85 19.93 25.72
N PRO A 132 -6.75 19.29 24.95
CA PRO A 132 -8.17 19.64 24.96
C PRO A 132 -8.97 19.03 26.13
N ILE A 133 -8.37 18.13 26.91
CA ILE A 133 -9.06 17.41 27.99
C ILE A 133 -9.17 18.32 29.22
N GLU A 134 -10.40 18.51 29.72
CA GLU A 134 -10.68 19.34 30.88
C GLU A 134 -10.94 18.54 32.15
N GLU A 135 -11.41 17.29 32.08
CA GLU A 135 -11.61 16.41 33.21
C GLU A 135 -11.32 14.96 32.78
N PRO A 136 -10.89 14.07 33.70
CA PRO A 136 -10.50 14.36 35.07
C PRO A 136 -9.21 15.21 35.16
N GLU A 137 -8.97 15.84 36.31
CA GLU A 137 -7.79 16.72 36.53
C GLU A 137 -6.45 16.05 36.16
N GLU A 138 -6.33 14.74 36.37
CA GLU A 138 -5.14 13.95 36.07
C GLU A 138 -4.78 13.91 34.56
N ASP A 139 -5.77 14.13 33.69
CA ASP A 139 -5.60 14.04 32.23
C ASP A 139 -5.43 15.41 31.55
N ARG A 140 -5.61 16.53 32.26
CA ARG A 140 -5.55 17.92 31.73
C ARG A 140 -4.25 18.30 31.01
N GLY A 141 -3.19 17.53 31.19
CA GLY A 141 -1.88 17.75 30.56
C GLY A 141 -1.60 16.88 29.33
N LEU A 142 -2.48 15.94 28.99
CA LEU A 142 -2.27 15.03 27.87
C LEU A 142 -2.45 15.75 26.54
N VAL A 143 -1.43 15.69 25.68
CA VAL A 143 -1.55 16.22 24.32
C VAL A 143 -2.23 15.22 23.40
N VAL A 144 -2.96 15.71 22.40
CA VAL A 144 -3.77 14.87 21.49
C VAL A 144 -2.99 13.68 20.94
N TRP A 145 -1.75 13.86 20.49
CA TRP A 145 -0.98 12.74 19.92
C TRP A 145 -0.69 11.62 20.95
N GLN A 146 -0.53 11.95 22.24
CA GLN A 146 -0.32 10.96 23.31
C GLN A 146 -1.57 10.13 23.53
N VAL A 147 -2.74 10.79 23.55
CA VAL A 147 -4.04 10.13 23.69
C VAL A 147 -4.30 9.21 22.49
N LEU A 148 -4.06 9.70 21.27
CA LEU A 148 -4.22 8.91 20.05
C LEU A 148 -3.29 7.68 20.03
N LEU A 149 -2.04 7.84 20.45
CA LEU A 149 -1.11 6.72 20.56
C LEU A 149 -1.54 5.73 21.64
N HIS A 150 -1.98 6.23 22.80
CA HIS A 150 -2.47 5.42 23.91
C HIS A 150 -3.63 4.52 23.47
N VAL A 151 -4.67 5.09 22.86
CA VAL A 151 -5.88 4.35 22.46
C VAL A 151 -5.54 3.23 21.48
N ALA A 152 -4.78 3.52 20.42
CA ALA A 152 -4.43 2.50 19.43
C ALA A 152 -3.48 1.41 20.01
N ASN A 153 -2.54 1.77 20.89
CA ASN A 153 -1.66 0.82 21.55
C ASN A 153 -2.40 -0.06 22.58
N HIS A 154 -3.31 0.54 23.36
CA HIS A 154 -4.20 -0.17 24.28
C HIS A 154 -5.11 -1.15 23.51
N GLY A 155 -5.56 -0.76 22.32
CA GLY A 155 -6.28 -1.65 21.41
C GLY A 155 -5.46 -2.89 21.02
N THR A 156 -4.20 -2.71 20.65
CA THR A 156 -3.29 -3.83 20.32
C THR A 156 -3.09 -4.79 21.50
N ASP A 157 -2.88 -4.26 22.71
CA ASP A 157 -2.74 -5.07 23.93
C ASP A 157 -4.01 -5.90 24.20
N HIS A 158 -5.17 -5.26 24.28
CA HIS A 158 -6.42 -5.97 24.59
C HIS A 158 -6.85 -6.94 23.48
N ARG A 159 -6.59 -6.62 22.20
CA ARG A 159 -6.77 -7.59 21.11
C ARG A 159 -5.84 -8.80 21.26
N ALA A 160 -4.60 -8.62 21.72
CA ALA A 160 -3.68 -9.74 21.94
C ALA A 160 -4.19 -10.67 23.05
N GLN A 161 -4.72 -10.09 24.13
CA GLN A 161 -5.35 -10.84 25.22
C GLN A 161 -6.59 -11.62 24.73
N LEU A 162 -7.43 -10.98 23.90
CA LEU A 162 -8.57 -11.62 23.25
C LEU A 162 -8.15 -12.78 22.34
N LEU A 163 -7.14 -12.58 21.49
CA LEU A 163 -6.63 -13.64 20.61
C LEU A 163 -6.08 -14.82 21.41
N ARG A 164 -5.48 -14.57 22.58
CA ARG A 164 -5.07 -15.63 23.50
C ARG A 164 -6.27 -16.37 24.09
N GLN A 165 -7.26 -15.65 24.62
CA GLN A 165 -8.47 -16.26 25.20
C GLN A 165 -9.26 -17.07 24.17
N LEU A 166 -9.37 -16.58 22.94
CA LEU A 166 -9.95 -17.31 21.82
C LEU A 166 -9.19 -18.62 21.52
N SER A 167 -7.86 -18.60 21.60
CA SER A 167 -7.03 -19.79 21.45
C SER A 167 -7.30 -20.82 22.56
N ASP A 168 -7.48 -20.38 23.80
CA ASP A 168 -7.81 -21.27 24.92
C ASP A 168 -9.21 -21.93 24.74
N LEU A 169 -10.12 -21.27 24.02
CA LEU A 169 -11.42 -21.81 23.60
C LEU A 169 -11.34 -22.73 22.36
N GLY A 170 -10.14 -23.02 21.86
CA GLY A 170 -9.91 -23.88 20.69
C GLY A 170 -10.03 -23.18 19.33
N VAL A 171 -10.16 -21.85 19.29
CA VAL A 171 -10.22 -21.09 18.04
C VAL A 171 -8.80 -20.86 17.50
N LYS A 172 -8.55 -21.24 16.23
CA LYS A 172 -7.28 -20.93 15.57
C LYS A 172 -7.18 -19.45 15.22
N THR A 173 -6.41 -18.70 15.99
CA THR A 173 -6.18 -17.26 15.80
C THR A 173 -5.02 -16.98 14.83
N LYS A 174 -4.93 -15.73 14.36
CA LYS A 174 -3.85 -15.23 13.49
C LYS A 174 -3.18 -14.00 14.11
N SER A 175 -1.96 -13.70 13.67
CA SER A 175 -1.26 -12.48 14.09
C SER A 175 -2.03 -11.23 13.64
N GLN A 176 -1.96 -10.19 14.47
CA GLN A 176 -2.46 -8.84 14.21
C GLN A 176 -1.32 -7.85 13.92
N ASP A 177 -0.10 -8.31 13.61
CA ASP A 177 1.03 -7.40 13.40
C ASP A 177 0.74 -6.37 12.30
N TYR A 178 1.08 -5.11 12.58
CA TYR A 178 0.85 -3.99 11.67
C TYR A 178 1.41 -4.21 10.25
N ILE A 179 2.52 -4.95 10.12
CA ILE A 179 3.13 -5.22 8.81
C ILE A 179 2.19 -5.98 7.86
N PHE A 180 1.33 -6.87 8.39
CA PHE A 180 0.35 -7.57 7.56
C PHE A 180 -0.73 -6.64 7.04
N PHE A 181 -1.17 -5.68 7.85
CA PHE A 181 -2.09 -4.64 7.39
C PHE A 181 -1.45 -3.77 6.29
N VAL A 182 -0.16 -3.46 6.38
CA VAL A 182 0.56 -2.73 5.32
C VAL A 182 0.56 -3.53 4.02
N PHE A 183 0.87 -4.82 4.07
CA PHE A 183 0.85 -5.69 2.88
C PHE A 183 -0.55 -5.82 2.27
N GLU A 184 -1.57 -6.05 3.09
CA GLU A 184 -2.97 -6.12 2.63
C GLU A 184 -3.43 -4.78 2.03
N SER A 185 -3.06 -3.66 2.64
CA SER A 185 -3.41 -2.32 2.13
C SER A 185 -2.70 -1.99 0.82
N ALA A 186 -1.45 -2.43 0.66
CA ALA A 186 -0.70 -2.29 -0.58
C ALA A 186 -1.23 -3.20 -1.70
N ALA A 187 -1.75 -4.37 -1.35
CA ALA A 187 -2.33 -5.32 -2.30
C ALA A 187 -3.80 -5.01 -2.65
N GLN A 188 -4.43 -4.02 -2.02
CA GLN A 188 -5.84 -3.75 -2.24
C GLN A 188 -6.10 -3.15 -3.62
N GLU A 189 -6.94 -3.85 -4.38
CA GLU A 189 -7.52 -3.37 -5.62
C GLU A 189 -8.48 -2.20 -5.35
N LYS A 190 -8.23 -1.08 -6.01
CA LYS A 190 -9.12 0.08 -6.01
C LYS A 190 -9.56 0.36 -7.44
N GLN A 191 -10.86 0.55 -7.64
CA GLN A 191 -11.37 1.05 -8.91
C GLN A 191 -10.72 2.41 -9.19
N ALA A 192 -10.17 2.57 -10.39
CA ALA A 192 -9.61 3.82 -10.86
C ALA A 192 -10.35 4.30 -12.11
N THR A 193 -10.15 5.56 -12.43
CA THR A 193 -10.72 6.21 -13.62
C THR A 193 -9.73 6.15 -14.79
N LYS A 194 -10.27 6.32 -16.00
CA LYS A 194 -9.47 6.44 -17.24
C LYS A 194 -8.50 7.62 -17.15
N ASP A 195 -8.96 8.75 -16.63
CA ASP A 195 -8.15 9.96 -16.47
C ASP A 195 -6.99 9.76 -15.49
N GLU A 196 -7.20 9.05 -14.38
CA GLU A 196 -6.12 8.71 -13.43
C GLU A 196 -5.06 7.83 -14.08
N LEU A 197 -5.46 6.83 -14.88
CA LEU A 197 -4.52 5.98 -15.61
C LEU A 197 -3.75 6.78 -16.67
N VAL A 198 -4.42 7.59 -17.48
CA VAL A 198 -3.78 8.45 -18.49
C VAL A 198 -2.80 9.42 -17.85
N ALA A 199 -3.18 10.07 -16.74
CA ALA A 199 -2.30 10.96 -16.00
C ALA A 199 -1.08 10.21 -15.43
N TRP A 200 -1.28 8.99 -14.92
CA TRP A 200 -0.20 8.14 -14.43
C TRP A 200 0.77 7.74 -15.54
N LEU A 201 0.28 7.30 -16.71
CA LEU A 201 1.09 6.95 -17.88
C LEU A 201 1.92 8.12 -18.38
N ARG A 202 1.28 9.29 -18.58
CA ARG A 202 1.99 10.51 -18.99
C ARG A 202 3.04 10.94 -17.96
N GLY A 203 2.75 10.74 -16.67
CA GLY A 203 3.71 10.97 -15.59
C GLY A 203 4.89 10.00 -15.61
N GLY A 204 4.63 8.71 -15.87
CA GLY A 204 5.63 7.67 -16.10
C GLY A 204 6.57 8.03 -17.25
N GLN A 205 5.99 8.37 -18.41
CA GLN A 205 6.76 8.76 -19.58
C GLN A 205 7.66 9.97 -19.33
N ARG A 206 7.17 11.01 -18.63
CA ARG A 206 8.01 12.16 -18.29
C ARG A 206 9.21 11.79 -17.42
N ARG A 207 9.02 10.90 -16.44
CA ARG A 207 10.14 10.42 -15.59
C ARG A 207 11.11 9.55 -16.38
N TRP A 208 10.58 8.71 -17.26
CA TRP A 208 11.37 7.85 -18.13
C TRP A 208 12.24 8.66 -19.10
N GLU A 209 11.66 9.61 -19.82
CA GLU A 209 12.41 10.49 -20.73
C GLU A 209 13.46 11.33 -19.97
N ALA A 210 13.14 11.83 -18.77
CA ALA A 210 14.11 12.55 -17.95
C ALA A 210 15.30 11.66 -17.52
N LEU A 211 15.07 10.37 -17.25
CA LEU A 211 16.15 9.40 -16.99
C LEU A 211 16.99 9.17 -18.24
N LEU A 212 16.36 8.98 -19.40
CA LEU A 212 17.06 8.79 -20.67
C LEU A 212 17.91 10.02 -21.04
N ASP A 213 17.39 11.23 -20.81
CA ASP A 213 18.12 12.48 -21.00
C ASP A 213 19.31 12.58 -20.03
N GLN A 214 19.14 12.16 -18.77
CA GLN A 214 20.23 12.08 -17.81
C GLN A 214 21.33 11.13 -18.30
N ILE A 215 20.98 9.95 -18.83
CA ILE A 215 21.94 8.98 -19.36
C ILE A 215 22.66 9.55 -20.59
N GLY A 216 21.90 10.12 -21.52
CA GLY A 216 22.42 10.74 -22.73
C GLY A 216 22.90 9.73 -23.78
N PRO A 217 22.91 10.10 -25.07
CA PRO A 217 23.12 9.18 -26.19
C PRO A 217 24.49 8.47 -26.16
N ALA A 218 25.53 9.14 -25.64
CA ALA A 218 26.88 8.57 -25.59
C ALA A 218 27.01 7.38 -24.63
N ARG A 219 26.17 7.31 -23.59
CA ARG A 219 26.21 6.23 -22.60
C ARG A 219 25.18 5.13 -22.86
N MET A 220 24.20 5.36 -23.75
CA MET A 220 23.15 4.39 -24.05
C MET A 220 23.70 3.05 -24.59
N GLU A 221 24.84 3.07 -25.25
CA GLU A 221 25.47 1.89 -25.87
C GLU A 221 26.59 1.29 -25.02
N GLN A 222 26.90 1.89 -23.86
CA GLN A 222 27.92 1.36 -22.97
C GLN A 222 27.40 0.09 -22.28
N PRO A 223 28.15 -1.03 -22.35
CA PRO A 223 27.77 -2.26 -21.65
C PRO A 223 27.97 -2.11 -20.14
N GLY A 224 27.53 -3.11 -19.36
CA GLY A 224 27.79 -3.14 -17.92
C GLY A 224 26.68 -2.53 -17.06
N VAL A 225 25.50 -2.28 -17.63
CA VAL A 225 24.36 -1.73 -16.89
C VAL A 225 23.73 -2.83 -16.02
N ASN A 226 23.39 -3.97 -16.62
CA ASN A 226 22.96 -5.19 -15.93
C ASN A 226 23.63 -6.38 -16.63
N GLY A 227 24.63 -6.98 -15.99
CA GLY A 227 25.53 -7.91 -16.68
C GLY A 227 26.21 -7.23 -17.86
N ASP A 228 26.19 -7.87 -19.03
CA ASP A 228 26.78 -7.31 -20.26
C ASP A 228 25.85 -6.33 -20.98
N TRP A 229 24.59 -6.17 -20.55
CA TRP A 229 23.61 -5.34 -21.24
C TRP A 229 23.93 -3.86 -21.10
N SER A 230 23.69 -3.13 -22.19
CA SER A 230 23.66 -1.66 -22.22
C SER A 230 22.27 -1.14 -21.88
N MET A 231 22.14 0.18 -21.67
CA MET A 231 20.82 0.79 -21.47
C MET A 231 19.94 0.61 -22.72
N ARG A 232 20.52 0.67 -23.93
CA ARG A 232 19.79 0.36 -25.17
C ARG A 232 19.16 -1.04 -25.11
N ASP A 233 19.91 -2.03 -24.64
CA ASP A 233 19.43 -3.42 -24.60
C ASP A 233 18.29 -3.59 -23.61
N ILE A 234 18.38 -2.93 -22.44
CA ILE A 234 17.27 -2.86 -21.47
C ILE A 234 16.04 -2.21 -22.09
N VAL A 235 16.19 -1.09 -22.83
CA VAL A 235 15.03 -0.46 -23.49
C VAL A 235 14.42 -1.38 -24.54
N ALA A 236 15.23 -2.07 -25.35
CA ALA A 236 14.75 -2.99 -26.38
C ALA A 236 13.97 -4.16 -25.77
N HIS A 237 14.49 -4.75 -24.70
CA HIS A 237 13.84 -5.78 -23.89
C HIS A 237 12.47 -5.34 -23.36
N LEU A 238 12.43 -4.22 -22.62
CA LEU A 238 11.19 -3.69 -22.06
C LEU A 238 10.15 -3.35 -23.14
N THR A 239 10.60 -2.81 -24.27
CA THR A 239 9.73 -2.47 -25.42
C THR A 239 9.13 -3.73 -26.05
N GLY A 240 9.86 -4.85 -26.06
CA GLY A 240 9.37 -6.13 -26.56
C GLY A 240 8.17 -6.65 -25.75
N TRP A 241 8.26 -6.60 -24.43
CA TRP A 241 7.17 -6.98 -23.52
C TRP A 241 5.99 -6.02 -23.59
N GLU A 242 6.24 -4.70 -23.60
CA GLU A 242 5.17 -3.71 -23.75
C GLU A 242 4.42 -3.87 -25.07
N ARG A 243 5.12 -4.17 -26.18
CA ARG A 243 4.51 -4.44 -27.48
C ARG A 243 3.53 -5.60 -27.41
N ARG A 244 3.87 -6.69 -26.70
CA ARG A 244 2.95 -7.82 -26.49
C ARG A 244 1.69 -7.37 -25.76
N VAL A 245 1.84 -6.64 -24.66
CA VAL A 245 0.71 -6.14 -23.86
C VAL A 245 -0.20 -5.23 -24.68
N VAL A 246 0.37 -4.30 -25.44
CA VAL A 246 -0.39 -3.37 -26.31
C VAL A 246 -1.15 -4.14 -27.39
N ALA A 247 -0.50 -5.08 -28.06
CA ALA A 247 -1.14 -5.89 -29.11
C ALA A 247 -2.29 -6.74 -28.57
N SER A 248 -2.09 -7.43 -27.43
CA SER A 248 -3.11 -8.25 -26.79
C SER A 248 -4.29 -7.40 -26.30
N LEU A 249 -4.03 -6.25 -25.67
CA LEU A 249 -5.10 -5.33 -25.23
C LEU A 249 -5.90 -4.81 -26.43
N GLN A 250 -5.24 -4.42 -27.51
CA GLN A 250 -5.90 -3.93 -28.71
C GLN A 250 -6.77 -5.00 -29.38
N ALA A 251 -6.30 -6.26 -29.44
CA ALA A 251 -7.08 -7.38 -29.97
C ALA A 251 -8.31 -7.67 -29.09
N ALA A 252 -8.13 -7.71 -27.77
CA ALA A 252 -9.22 -7.92 -26.82
C ALA A 252 -10.31 -6.84 -26.96
N LEU A 253 -9.92 -5.57 -27.13
CA LEU A 253 -10.88 -4.46 -27.35
C LEU A 253 -11.65 -4.59 -28.66
N ARG A 254 -11.10 -5.29 -29.67
CA ARG A 254 -11.79 -5.60 -30.93
C ARG A 254 -12.58 -6.91 -30.89
N GLY A 255 -12.51 -7.67 -29.80
CA GLY A 255 -13.07 -9.01 -29.70
C GLY A 255 -12.34 -10.03 -30.59
N GLU A 256 -11.08 -9.78 -30.90
CA GLU A 256 -10.20 -10.66 -31.68
C GLU A 256 -9.40 -11.58 -30.75
N PRO A 257 -8.99 -12.77 -31.22
CA PRO A 257 -8.11 -13.65 -30.44
C PRO A 257 -6.76 -12.99 -30.15
N GLU A 258 -6.11 -13.42 -29.08
CA GLU A 258 -4.77 -12.93 -28.73
C GLU A 258 -3.80 -13.11 -29.92
N PRO A 259 -3.11 -12.04 -30.36
CA PRO A 259 -2.16 -12.15 -31.45
C PRO A 259 -0.94 -12.98 -31.02
N PRO A 260 -0.21 -13.59 -31.98
CA PRO A 260 1.04 -14.25 -31.65
C PRO A 260 2.02 -13.25 -31.02
N PRO A 261 2.89 -13.71 -30.10
CA PRO A 261 3.88 -12.83 -29.49
C PRO A 261 4.86 -12.27 -30.56
N PRO A 262 5.55 -11.16 -30.27
CA PRO A 262 6.50 -10.58 -31.21
C PRO A 262 7.79 -11.40 -31.39
N TRP A 263 7.95 -12.48 -30.63
CA TRP A 263 9.03 -13.47 -30.72
C TRP A 263 8.50 -14.83 -31.22
N PRO A 264 9.37 -15.79 -31.61
CA PRO A 264 8.92 -17.11 -32.03
C PRO A 264 8.05 -17.80 -30.98
N ALA A 265 6.87 -18.25 -31.38
CA ALA A 265 5.83 -18.77 -30.46
C ALA A 265 6.24 -20.03 -29.66
N HIS A 266 7.34 -20.68 -30.01
CA HIS A 266 7.89 -21.83 -29.27
C HIS A 266 8.80 -21.43 -28.09
N LEU A 267 9.17 -20.15 -27.98
CA LEU A 267 9.92 -19.64 -26.84
C LEU A 267 8.95 -19.32 -25.71
N GLU A 268 9.04 -20.11 -24.63
CA GLU A 268 8.18 -19.96 -23.45
C GLU A 268 8.94 -19.42 -22.23
N ALA A 269 10.23 -19.77 -22.09
CA ALA A 269 11.06 -19.31 -20.99
C ALA A 269 11.45 -17.83 -21.18
N GLU A 270 11.30 -17.03 -20.13
CA GLU A 270 11.62 -15.60 -20.16
C GLU A 270 13.08 -15.35 -20.57
N ASP A 271 14.02 -16.16 -20.08
CA ASP A 271 15.44 -16.05 -20.44
C ASP A 271 15.67 -16.25 -21.95
N ASP A 272 15.00 -17.25 -22.56
CA ASP A 272 15.12 -17.52 -24.00
C ASP A 272 14.48 -16.40 -24.83
N ILE A 273 13.35 -15.86 -24.37
CA ILE A 273 12.68 -14.72 -24.99
C ILE A 273 13.57 -13.48 -24.91
N ASN A 274 14.13 -13.19 -23.75
CA ASN A 274 15.00 -12.03 -23.51
C ASN A 274 16.29 -12.14 -24.35
N ALA A 275 16.87 -13.34 -24.45
CA ALA A 275 18.00 -13.60 -25.33
C ALA A 275 17.65 -13.39 -26.81
N TRP A 276 16.46 -13.82 -27.24
CA TRP A 276 15.98 -13.55 -28.59
C TRP A 276 15.76 -12.06 -28.85
N ILE A 277 15.15 -11.33 -27.90
CA ILE A 277 14.95 -9.88 -28.04
C ILE A 277 16.30 -9.16 -28.11
N TYR A 278 17.25 -9.53 -27.26
CA TYR A 278 18.61 -9.01 -27.29
C TYR A 278 19.26 -9.21 -28.67
N GLU A 279 19.26 -10.44 -29.18
CA GLU A 279 19.88 -10.75 -30.47
C GLU A 279 19.17 -10.04 -31.64
N ALA A 280 17.84 -10.00 -31.65
CA ALA A 280 17.05 -9.32 -32.67
C ALA A 280 17.27 -7.81 -32.71
N ASN A 281 17.78 -7.21 -31.63
CA ASN A 281 18.05 -5.77 -31.54
C ASN A 281 19.55 -5.43 -31.53
N ARG A 282 20.45 -6.43 -31.64
CA ARG A 282 21.89 -6.28 -31.47
C ARG A 282 22.52 -5.21 -32.37
N ASP A 283 22.08 -5.16 -33.63
CA ASP A 283 22.59 -4.24 -34.65
C ASP A 283 21.79 -2.92 -34.75
N ARG A 284 20.73 -2.75 -33.95
CA ARG A 284 19.97 -1.49 -33.91
C ARG A 284 20.71 -0.45 -33.07
N SER A 285 20.67 0.80 -33.52
CA SER A 285 21.20 1.93 -32.75
C SER A 285 20.30 2.30 -31.57
N ALA A 286 20.86 2.95 -30.54
CA ALA A 286 20.06 3.48 -29.43
C ALA A 286 18.93 4.41 -29.91
N ARG A 287 19.17 5.17 -30.99
CA ARG A 287 18.16 6.06 -31.59
C ARG A 287 16.94 5.29 -32.11
N GLU A 288 17.17 4.18 -32.82
CA GLU A 288 16.10 3.37 -33.39
C GLU A 288 15.31 2.63 -32.32
N VAL A 289 15.97 2.13 -31.28
CA VAL A 289 15.32 1.48 -30.14
C VAL A 289 14.47 2.48 -29.36
N LEU A 290 14.99 3.68 -29.10
CA LEU A 290 14.22 4.74 -28.41
C LEU A 290 13.03 5.24 -29.23
N ALA A 291 13.19 5.39 -30.55
CA ALA A 291 12.08 5.77 -31.43
C ALA A 291 10.96 4.72 -31.41
N ASP A 292 11.34 3.44 -31.38
CA ASP A 292 10.40 2.31 -31.29
C ASP A 292 9.68 2.27 -29.94
N ALA A 293 10.42 2.39 -28.82
CA ALA A 293 9.84 2.48 -27.47
C ALA A 293 8.81 3.62 -27.38
N ARG A 294 9.13 4.81 -27.91
CA ARG A 294 8.20 5.95 -27.96
C ARG A 294 6.98 5.66 -28.80
N SER A 295 7.14 4.98 -29.95
CA SER A 295 6.02 4.57 -30.80
C SER A 295 5.07 3.60 -30.08
N ILE A 296 5.61 2.60 -29.39
CA ILE A 296 4.82 1.64 -28.61
C ILE A 296 4.09 2.34 -27.46
N PHE A 297 4.75 3.25 -26.74
CA PHE A 297 4.10 4.04 -25.70
C PHE A 297 2.95 4.91 -26.25
N GLN A 298 3.11 5.55 -27.42
CA GLN A 298 2.02 6.30 -28.05
C GLN A 298 0.83 5.40 -28.41
N GLN A 299 1.09 4.17 -28.87
CA GLN A 299 0.04 3.19 -29.14
C GLN A 299 -0.67 2.75 -27.86
N LEU A 300 0.06 2.49 -26.77
CA LEU A 300 -0.52 2.19 -25.46
C LEU A 300 -1.42 3.34 -24.99
N LEU A 301 -0.91 4.56 -25.02
CA LEU A 301 -1.64 5.73 -24.57
C LEU A 301 -2.92 5.95 -25.39
N ALA A 302 -2.83 5.88 -26.72
CA ALA A 302 -4.00 5.99 -27.59
C ALA A 302 -5.02 4.87 -27.33
N THR A 303 -4.55 3.64 -27.09
CA THR A 303 -5.41 2.49 -26.76
C THR A 303 -6.17 2.75 -25.45
N VAL A 304 -5.47 3.20 -24.41
CA VAL A 304 -6.07 3.55 -23.11
C VAL A 304 -7.04 4.73 -23.22
N GLU A 305 -6.70 5.76 -24.00
CA GLU A 305 -7.58 6.92 -24.24
C GLU A 305 -8.87 6.52 -24.99
N SER A 306 -8.80 5.48 -25.84
CA SER A 306 -9.95 4.95 -26.58
C SER A 306 -10.88 4.04 -25.77
N LEU A 307 -10.52 3.70 -24.51
CA LEU A 307 -11.35 2.85 -23.67
C LEU A 307 -12.75 3.45 -23.45
N PRO A 308 -13.81 2.62 -23.46
CA PRO A 308 -15.18 3.09 -23.27
C PRO A 308 -15.39 3.65 -21.85
N ASP A 309 -16.37 4.53 -21.72
CA ASP A 309 -16.79 5.03 -20.42
C ASP A 309 -17.37 3.86 -19.60
N GLY A 310 -16.80 3.63 -18.41
CA GLY A 310 -17.10 2.45 -17.60
C GLY A 310 -16.14 1.26 -17.75
N ALA A 311 -15.04 1.40 -18.51
CA ALA A 311 -13.98 0.40 -18.52
C ALA A 311 -13.49 0.07 -17.10
N ARG A 312 -13.39 -1.22 -16.78
CA ARG A 312 -12.93 -1.67 -15.46
C ARG A 312 -11.42 -1.50 -15.38
N ILE A 313 -11.00 -0.39 -14.78
CA ILE A 313 -9.61 -0.08 -14.47
C ILE A 313 -9.38 -0.24 -12.97
N VAL A 314 -8.38 -1.03 -12.60
CA VAL A 314 -8.07 -1.30 -11.20
C VAL A 314 -6.64 -0.88 -10.91
N ARG A 315 -6.46 -0.12 -9.85
CA ARG A 315 -5.15 0.19 -9.27
C ARG A 315 -4.89 -0.73 -8.08
N ILE A 316 -3.80 -1.49 -8.13
CA ILE A 316 -3.28 -2.27 -7.00
C ILE A 316 -2.16 -1.44 -6.36
N GLY A 317 -2.37 -1.09 -5.09
CA GLY A 317 -1.45 -0.22 -4.36
C GLY A 317 -1.30 1.17 -5.00
N PRO A 318 -0.13 1.83 -4.86
CA PRO A 318 0.12 3.13 -5.48
C PRO A 318 0.59 3.06 -6.94
N THR A 319 0.94 1.87 -7.45
CA THR A 319 1.85 1.76 -8.60
C THR A 319 1.36 0.91 -9.76
N PHE A 320 0.46 -0.05 -9.55
CA PHE A 320 0.11 -1.01 -10.59
C PHE A 320 -1.30 -0.75 -11.11
N TYR A 321 -1.44 -0.35 -12.37
CA TYR A 321 -2.73 -0.23 -13.03
C TYR A 321 -2.98 -1.42 -13.96
N HIS A 322 -4.18 -1.98 -13.86
CA HIS A 322 -4.67 -3.03 -14.74
C HIS A 322 -5.95 -2.58 -15.43
N VAL A 323 -6.05 -2.90 -16.71
CA VAL A 323 -7.27 -2.74 -17.51
C VAL A 323 -7.87 -4.13 -17.68
N TRP A 324 -9.18 -4.23 -17.47
CA TRP A 324 -9.92 -5.46 -17.72
C TRP A 324 -10.76 -5.32 -19.00
N VAL A 325 -10.69 -6.34 -19.85
CA VAL A 325 -11.57 -6.50 -21.03
C VAL A 325 -12.22 -7.87 -20.92
N GLY A 326 -13.53 -7.91 -20.63
CA GLY A 326 -14.18 -9.15 -20.23
C GLY A 326 -13.57 -9.71 -18.93
N GLU A 327 -13.08 -10.95 -18.97
CA GLU A 327 -12.39 -11.62 -17.86
C GLU A 327 -10.86 -11.49 -17.96
N GLU A 328 -10.33 -10.93 -19.04
CA GLU A 328 -8.90 -10.79 -19.28
C GLU A 328 -8.35 -9.51 -18.61
N ARG A 329 -7.12 -9.61 -18.08
CA ARG A 329 -6.46 -8.56 -17.32
C ARG A 329 -5.14 -8.17 -17.99
N PHE A 330 -4.97 -6.88 -18.27
CA PHE A 330 -3.80 -6.33 -18.95
C PHE A 330 -3.04 -5.36 -18.04
N PRO A 331 -1.72 -5.55 -17.83
CA PRO A 331 -0.89 -4.64 -17.04
C PRO A 331 -0.58 -3.37 -17.86
N ALA A 332 -1.35 -2.31 -17.66
CA ALA A 332 -1.24 -1.09 -18.47
C ALA A 332 0.07 -0.31 -18.26
N GLY A 333 0.97 -0.76 -17.38
CA GLY A 333 2.23 -0.11 -17.05
C GLY A 333 3.44 -1.03 -17.15
N GLU A 334 3.39 -2.02 -18.05
CA GLU A 334 4.41 -3.08 -18.22
C GLU A 334 5.83 -2.51 -18.19
N LEU A 335 6.17 -1.60 -19.11
CA LEU A 335 7.52 -1.02 -19.19
C LEU A 335 7.96 -0.35 -17.90
N PHE A 336 7.10 0.48 -17.28
CA PHE A 336 7.49 1.25 -16.09
C PHE A 336 7.62 0.38 -14.84
N ASN A 337 6.76 -0.62 -14.68
CA ASN A 337 6.80 -1.50 -13.52
C ASN A 337 7.97 -2.48 -13.64
N HIS A 338 8.13 -3.12 -14.81
CA HIS A 338 9.25 -4.01 -15.09
C HIS A 338 10.59 -3.27 -14.93
N PHE A 339 10.71 -2.05 -15.48
CA PHE A 339 11.92 -1.25 -15.25
C PHE A 339 12.20 -0.99 -13.77
N ARG A 340 11.18 -0.55 -13.01
CA ARG A 340 11.35 -0.22 -11.59
C ARG A 340 11.74 -1.45 -10.78
N ASP A 341 11.09 -2.57 -11.05
CA ASP A 341 11.18 -3.76 -10.23
C ASP A 341 12.49 -4.53 -10.53
N ASP A 342 12.94 -4.56 -11.79
CA ASP A 342 14.06 -5.42 -12.21
C ASP A 342 15.34 -4.68 -12.66
N HIS A 343 15.26 -3.40 -13.06
CA HIS A 343 16.40 -2.71 -13.67
C HIS A 343 16.79 -1.36 -13.05
N GLU A 344 15.88 -0.68 -12.34
CA GLU A 344 16.16 0.68 -11.85
C GLU A 344 17.35 0.71 -10.89
N ALA A 345 17.47 -0.28 -9.99
CA ALA A 345 18.58 -0.36 -9.05
C ALA A 345 19.94 -0.47 -9.77
N ASP A 346 20.03 -1.30 -10.80
CA ASP A 346 21.24 -1.53 -11.57
C ASP A 346 21.63 -0.30 -12.40
N VAL A 347 20.66 0.32 -13.08
CA VAL A 347 20.89 1.56 -13.85
C VAL A 347 21.39 2.68 -12.94
N ARG A 348 20.80 2.83 -11.74
CA ARG A 348 21.23 3.84 -10.76
C ARG A 348 22.63 3.54 -10.24
N ALA A 349 22.94 2.28 -9.96
CA ALA A 349 24.26 1.87 -9.50
C ALA A 349 25.34 2.11 -10.58
N TRP A 350 25.03 1.82 -11.83
CA TRP A 350 25.90 2.05 -12.99
C TRP A 350 26.15 3.55 -13.22
N LEU A 351 25.11 4.39 -13.22
CA LEU A 351 25.25 5.84 -13.33
C LEU A 351 26.16 6.42 -12.24
N ALA A 352 25.98 5.97 -10.99
CA ALA A 352 26.79 6.44 -9.87
C ALA A 352 28.26 6.01 -9.97
N ARG A 353 28.58 4.90 -10.65
CA ARG A 353 29.97 4.50 -10.93
C ARG A 353 30.60 5.40 -11.97
N ALA A 354 29.88 5.67 -13.06
CA ALA A 354 30.35 6.52 -14.15
C ALA A 354 30.58 8.00 -13.74
N GLU A 355 29.96 8.47 -12.64
CA GLU A 355 30.20 9.81 -12.08
C GLU A 355 31.44 9.90 -11.18
N ARG A 356 32.02 8.76 -10.79
CA ARG A 356 33.21 8.67 -9.93
C ARG A 356 34.52 8.42 -10.71
N GLU A 357 34.40 8.09 -11.98
CA GLU A 357 35.48 7.93 -12.96
C GLU A 357 35.62 9.23 -13.76
#